data_AF-A0A0A6VH33-F1
#
_entry.id   AF-A0A0A6VH33-F1
#
_cell.length_a   1.000
_cell.length_b   1.000
_cell.length_c   1.000
_cell.angle_alpha   90.00
_cell.angle_beta   90.00
_cell.angle_gamma   90.00
#
_symmetry.space_group_name_H-M   'P 1'
#
loop_
_entity.id
_entity.type
_entity.pdbx_description
1 polymer ?
#
loop_
_entity_poly.entity_id
_entity_poly.type
_entity_poly.pdbx_seq_one_letter_code
_entity_poly.pdbx_strand_id
1 'polypeptide(L)'
;MANEMKELHGAVFELTPDMISAVSLDEIEVEDMTPKTRNVKDDTSDKRHRVDDERFGGTVYKLPGLAVRDCRRKRIRDHVSVFVRQRPTTAIPEMTQLKLTGHVLLSPYAVDDLGFTIVADGVEVVAAGVSAGRHANE
;
A
#
# COMPACT_ATOMS: atom_id res chain seq x y z
N MET A 1 18.84 19.60 13.00
CA MET A 1 18.50 18.58 11.98
C MET A 1 16.98 18.55 11.80
N ALA A 2 16.39 19.56 11.15
CA ALA A 2 14.92 19.71 11.04
C ALA A 2 14.45 20.09 9.62
N ASN A 3 15.32 19.92 8.60
CA ASN A 3 15.07 20.41 7.25
C ASN A 3 14.73 19.31 6.23
N GLU A 4 15.11 18.05 6.49
CA GLU A 4 14.84 16.94 5.55
C GLU A 4 13.37 16.51 5.53
N MET A 5 12.66 16.55 6.67
CA MET A 5 11.25 16.15 6.71
C MET A 5 10.32 17.11 5.94
N LYS A 6 10.72 18.38 5.77
CA LYS A 6 9.97 19.33 4.93
C LYS A 6 9.98 18.96 3.45
N GLU A 7 11.00 18.26 2.97
CA GLU A 7 11.18 17.91 1.55
C GLU A 7 10.35 16.68 1.12
N LEU A 8 9.90 15.85 2.06
CA LEU A 8 9.08 14.66 1.75
C LEU A 8 7.58 14.98 1.62
N HIS A 9 7.12 16.17 2.02
CA HIS A 9 5.73 16.57 1.83
C HIS A 9 5.42 16.73 0.34
N GLY A 10 4.57 15.86 -0.19
CA GLY A 10 4.10 15.90 -1.58
C GLY A 10 4.85 14.93 -2.49
N ALA A 11 5.87 14.24 -1.98
CA ALA A 11 6.63 13.26 -2.73
C ALA A 11 5.75 12.03 -3.00
N VAL A 12 5.65 11.66 -4.28
CA VAL A 12 5.02 10.41 -4.69
C VAL A 12 6.04 9.62 -5.48
N PHE A 13 6.31 8.41 -5.04
CA PHE A 13 7.19 7.47 -5.69
C PHE A 13 6.36 6.43 -6.42
N GLU A 14 6.64 6.24 -7.70
CA GLU A 14 6.08 5.14 -8.46
C GLU A 14 6.96 3.90 -8.25
N LEU A 15 6.36 2.86 -7.70
CA LEU A 15 7.01 1.61 -7.37
C LEU A 15 6.68 0.55 -8.43
N THR A 16 7.67 -0.26 -8.78
CA THR A 16 7.40 -1.54 -9.44
C THR A 16 6.76 -2.49 -8.42
N PRO A 17 5.72 -3.25 -8.78
CA PRO A 17 5.00 -4.17 -7.90
C PRO A 17 5.86 -5.06 -6.98
N ASP A 18 7.01 -5.55 -7.46
CA ASP A 18 7.87 -6.46 -6.70
C ASP A 18 8.73 -5.78 -5.63
N MET A 19 8.73 -4.44 -5.57
CA MET A 19 9.46 -3.68 -4.54
C MET A 19 8.79 -3.71 -3.17
N ILE A 20 7.51 -4.09 -3.10
CA ILE A 20 6.80 -4.23 -1.83
C ILE A 20 5.95 -5.50 -1.83
N SER A 21 5.83 -6.10 -0.65
CA SER A 21 4.94 -7.25 -0.43
C SER A 21 4.00 -6.96 0.71
N ALA A 22 2.78 -7.49 0.63
CA ALA A 22 1.78 -7.32 1.68
C ALA A 22 1.29 -8.69 2.16
N VAL A 23 0.91 -8.76 3.43
CA VAL A 23 0.27 -9.92 4.05
C VAL A 23 -0.95 -9.41 4.82
N SER A 24 -2.12 -10.02 4.62
CA SER A 24 -3.27 -9.78 5.48
C SER A 24 -3.03 -10.39 6.85
N LEU A 25 -3.18 -9.60 7.90
CA LEU A 25 -3.12 -10.09 9.28
C LEU A 25 -4.49 -10.55 9.79
N ASP A 26 -5.56 -10.08 9.16
CA ASP A 26 -6.94 -10.39 9.51
C ASP A 26 -7.70 -10.71 8.21
N GLU A 27 -8.88 -11.33 8.33
CA GLU A 27 -9.79 -11.50 7.20
C GLU A 27 -10.30 -10.15 6.69
N ILE A 28 -10.31 -9.98 5.37
CA ILE A 28 -10.82 -8.77 4.71
C ILE A 28 -12.09 -9.14 3.95
N GLU A 29 -13.22 -8.75 4.54
CA GLU A 29 -14.52 -8.86 3.92
C GLU A 29 -14.70 -7.78 2.86
N VAL A 30 -14.96 -8.20 1.62
CA VAL A 30 -15.14 -7.27 0.51
C VAL A 30 -16.37 -6.40 0.74
N GLU A 31 -17.44 -6.94 1.31
CA GLU A 31 -18.73 -6.26 1.53
C GLU A 31 -18.59 -5.00 2.40
N ASP A 32 -17.67 -5.01 3.37
CA ASP A 32 -17.40 -3.90 4.28
C ASP A 32 -16.50 -2.81 3.69
N MET A 33 -15.94 -3.05 2.50
CA MET A 33 -15.07 -2.08 1.82
C MET A 33 -15.87 -0.93 1.22
N THR A 34 -15.93 0.19 1.94
CA THR A 34 -16.53 1.43 1.46
C THR A 34 -15.57 2.21 0.55
N PRO A 35 -16.07 2.76 -0.59
CA PRO A 35 -15.26 3.61 -1.45
C PRO A 35 -14.89 4.91 -0.74
N LYS A 36 -13.67 5.40 -0.99
CA LYS A 36 -13.17 6.68 -0.50
C LYS A 36 -12.61 7.48 -1.66
N THR A 37 -12.78 8.80 -1.63
CA THR A 37 -12.10 9.69 -2.58
C THR A 37 -10.81 10.18 -1.93
N ARG A 38 -9.66 9.98 -2.57
CA ARG A 38 -8.35 10.43 -2.05
C ARG A 38 -7.46 10.89 -3.18
N ASN A 39 -6.64 11.92 -2.94
CA ASN A 39 -5.39 12.11 -3.67
C ASN A 39 -4.22 11.55 -2.84
N VAL A 40 -3.34 10.79 -3.48
CA VAL A 40 -2.12 10.23 -2.86
C VAL A 40 -1.23 11.33 -2.25
N LYS A 41 -1.32 12.55 -2.78
CA LYS A 41 -0.59 13.73 -2.30
C LYS A 41 -1.30 14.46 -1.15
N ASP A 42 -2.56 14.13 -0.83
CA ASP A 42 -3.36 14.81 0.21
C ASP A 42 -2.90 14.50 1.64
N ASP A 43 -2.09 13.46 1.86
CA ASP A 43 -1.52 13.17 3.19
C ASP A 43 -0.41 14.18 3.59
N THR A 44 -0.35 15.29 2.89
CA THR A 44 0.58 16.38 3.10
C THR A 44 -0.22 17.59 3.54
N SER A 45 0.42 18.55 4.23
CA SER A 45 -0.30 19.69 4.79
C SER A 45 -0.94 20.63 3.75
N ASP A 46 -0.73 20.38 2.45
CA ASP A 46 -1.31 21.17 1.37
C ASP A 46 -2.63 20.56 0.88
N LYS A 47 -3.77 21.14 1.29
CA LYS A 47 -5.13 20.67 0.92
C LYS A 47 -5.55 21.00 -0.52
N ARG A 48 -4.62 21.35 -1.41
CA ARG A 48 -4.91 21.82 -2.77
C ARG A 48 -4.84 20.75 -3.86
N HIS A 49 -4.49 19.51 -3.53
CA HIS A 49 -4.37 18.48 -4.57
C HIS A 49 -5.77 18.07 -5.06
N ARG A 50 -5.98 18.15 -6.37
CA ARG A 50 -7.27 17.83 -6.96
C ARG A 50 -7.48 16.32 -7.06
N VAL A 51 -8.67 15.86 -6.73
CA VAL A 51 -9.02 14.43 -6.75
C VAL A 51 -9.46 13.92 -8.12
N ASP A 52 -9.62 14.80 -9.10
CA ASP A 52 -10.00 14.49 -10.49
C ASP A 52 -8.82 14.03 -11.38
N ASP A 53 -7.58 14.22 -10.92
CA ASP A 53 -6.39 13.68 -11.57
C ASP A 53 -6.35 12.17 -11.41
N GLU A 54 -6.72 11.41 -12.45
CA GLU A 54 -6.81 9.94 -12.38
C GLU A 54 -5.50 9.26 -11.96
N ARG A 55 -4.35 9.92 -12.16
CA ARG A 55 -3.05 9.37 -11.76
C ARG A 55 -2.86 9.37 -10.25
N PHE A 56 -3.23 10.45 -9.57
CA PHE A 56 -2.96 10.62 -8.12
C PHE A 56 -4.23 10.65 -7.26
N GLY A 57 -5.32 11.15 -7.81
CA GLY A 57 -6.66 11.25 -7.26
C GLY A 57 -7.58 10.10 -7.65
N GLY A 58 -8.79 10.11 -7.10
CA GLY A 58 -9.89 9.25 -7.51
C GLY A 58 -10.46 8.39 -6.38
N THR A 59 -11.30 7.44 -6.78
CA THR A 59 -11.91 6.46 -5.88
C THR A 59 -10.91 5.36 -5.53
N VAL A 60 -10.80 5.05 -4.25
CA VAL A 60 -9.95 4.00 -3.70
C VAL A 60 -10.67 3.24 -2.58
N TYR A 61 -10.22 2.02 -2.31
CA TYR A 61 -10.73 1.13 -1.27
C TYR A 61 -9.59 0.78 -0.31
N LYS A 62 -9.80 0.98 1.01
CA LYS A 62 -8.78 0.68 2.01
C LYS A 62 -8.69 -0.84 2.23
N LEU A 63 -7.49 -1.39 2.24
CA LEU A 63 -7.23 -2.77 2.69
C LEU A 63 -6.85 -2.72 4.19
N PRO A 64 -7.75 -3.13 5.11
CA PRO A 64 -7.45 -3.16 6.54
C PRO A 64 -6.47 -4.29 6.87
N GLY A 65 -5.83 -4.18 8.04
CA GLY A 65 -5.04 -5.29 8.60
C GLY A 65 -3.80 -5.70 7.79
N LEU A 66 -3.30 -4.89 6.85
CA LEU A 66 -2.13 -5.28 6.07
C LEU A 66 -0.80 -5.02 6.79
N ALA A 67 0.06 -6.04 6.82
CA ALA A 67 1.48 -5.90 7.09
C ALA A 67 2.25 -5.76 5.77
N VAL A 68 2.95 -4.64 5.60
CA VAL A 68 3.75 -4.37 4.39
C VAL A 68 5.24 -4.56 4.68
N ARG A 69 5.95 -5.14 3.71
CA ARG A 69 7.41 -5.29 3.72
C ARG A 69 8.04 -4.68 2.48
N ASP A 70 9.23 -4.12 2.66
CA ASP A 70 10.05 -3.59 1.58
C ASP A 70 10.67 -4.71 0.71
N CYS A 71 11.43 -4.31 -0.32
CA CYS A 71 12.12 -5.23 -1.23
C CYS A 71 13.19 -6.10 -0.54
N ARG A 72 13.64 -5.70 0.66
CA ARG A 72 14.55 -6.48 1.52
C ARG A 72 13.79 -7.35 2.52
N ARG A 73 12.46 -7.46 2.37
CA ARG A 73 11.54 -8.20 3.24
C ARG A 73 11.50 -7.68 4.68
N LYS A 74 11.96 -6.45 4.92
CA LYS A 74 11.83 -5.80 6.24
C LYS A 74 10.45 -5.19 6.36
N ARG A 75 9.80 -5.40 7.51
CA ARG A 75 8.49 -4.82 7.82
C ARG A 75 8.61 -3.30 7.89
N ILE A 76 7.75 -2.61 7.16
CA ILE A 76 7.54 -1.17 7.29
C ILE A 76 6.64 -0.96 8.51
N ARG A 77 7.12 -0.25 9.54
CA ARG A 77 6.48 -0.17 10.86
C ARG A 77 5.50 1.01 11.00
N ASP A 78 4.67 0.88 12.03
CA ASP A 78 3.86 1.86 12.76
C ASP A 78 2.72 2.57 12.00
N HIS A 79 2.89 3.06 10.78
CA HIS A 79 1.81 3.77 10.08
C HIS A 79 1.80 3.54 8.55
N VAL A 80 1.31 2.38 8.10
CA VAL A 80 1.09 2.12 6.67
C VAL A 80 -0.39 1.98 6.39
N SER A 81 -0.92 2.82 5.49
CA SER A 81 -2.25 2.66 4.93
C SER A 81 -2.13 2.20 3.48
N VAL A 82 -2.80 1.10 3.15
CA VAL A 82 -2.82 0.56 1.79
C VAL A 82 -4.22 0.73 1.22
N PHE A 83 -4.29 1.22 -0.01
CA PHE A 83 -5.51 1.33 -0.78
C PHE A 83 -5.33 0.74 -2.18
N VAL A 84 -6.44 0.32 -2.77
CA VAL A 84 -6.52 -0.15 -4.16
C VAL A 84 -7.57 0.64 -4.93
N ARG A 85 -7.36 0.90 -6.22
CA ARG A 85 -8.34 1.56 -7.08
C ARG A 85 -9.46 0.61 -7.51
N GLN A 86 -9.11 -0.65 -7.75
CA GLN A 86 -10.05 -1.72 -8.05
C GLN A 86 -10.39 -2.46 -6.76
N ARG A 87 -11.68 -2.48 -6.41
CA ARG A 87 -12.17 -3.26 -5.27
C ARG A 87 -11.92 -4.75 -5.54
N PRO A 88 -11.33 -5.51 -4.61
CA PRO A 88 -11.29 -6.96 -4.71
C PRO A 88 -12.70 -7.54 -4.87
N THR A 89 -12.85 -8.61 -5.64
CA THR A 89 -14.16 -9.25 -5.88
C THR A 89 -14.44 -10.43 -4.94
N THR A 90 -13.45 -10.84 -4.16
CA THR A 90 -13.52 -12.00 -3.25
C THR A 90 -12.87 -11.63 -1.93
N ALA A 91 -13.43 -12.13 -0.83
CA ALA A 91 -12.84 -11.97 0.49
C ALA A 91 -11.39 -12.45 0.50
N ILE A 92 -10.54 -11.76 1.25
CA ILE A 92 -9.13 -12.11 1.41
C ILE A 92 -9.00 -12.75 2.79
N PRO A 93 -8.66 -14.06 2.88
CA PRO A 93 -8.49 -14.72 4.17
C PRO A 93 -7.36 -14.09 4.99
N GLU A 94 -7.42 -14.30 6.31
CA GLU A 94 -6.31 -14.00 7.22
C GLU A 94 -5.01 -14.71 6.77
N MET A 95 -3.85 -14.09 7.04
CA MET A 95 -2.51 -14.63 6.76
C MET A 95 -2.24 -14.93 5.28
N THR A 96 -2.94 -14.22 4.39
CA THR A 96 -2.80 -14.36 2.94
C THR A 96 -1.72 -13.43 2.41
N GLN A 97 -0.79 -13.98 1.62
CA GLN A 97 0.17 -13.16 0.91
C GLN A 97 -0.48 -12.49 -0.30
N LEU A 98 -0.20 -11.21 -0.45
CA LEU A 98 -0.80 -10.35 -1.45
C LEU A 98 0.27 -9.70 -2.32
N LYS A 99 0.00 -9.66 -3.63
CA LYS A 99 0.76 -8.88 -4.60
C LYS A 99 -0.07 -7.65 -4.98
N LEU A 100 0.50 -6.46 -4.79
CA LEU A 100 -0.09 -5.23 -5.32
C LEU A 100 0.17 -5.17 -6.84
N THR A 101 -0.82 -4.76 -7.62
CA THR A 101 -0.76 -4.82 -9.09
C THR A 101 -0.98 -3.47 -9.75
N GLY A 102 -0.57 -3.38 -11.03
CA GLY A 102 -0.63 -2.16 -11.84
C GLY A 102 0.35 -1.08 -11.35
N HIS A 103 -0.10 0.17 -11.38
CA HIS A 103 0.63 1.31 -10.83
C HIS A 103 0.56 1.28 -9.31
N VAL A 104 1.73 1.30 -8.67
CA VAL A 104 1.86 1.36 -7.22
C VAL A 104 2.50 2.67 -6.84
N LEU A 105 1.75 3.53 -6.16
CA LEU A 105 2.21 4.82 -5.68
C LEU A 105 2.47 4.75 -4.17
N LEU A 106 3.62 5.23 -3.75
CA LEU A 106 4.01 5.39 -2.35
C LEU A 106 4.15 6.89 -2.05
N SER A 107 3.40 7.37 -1.07
CA SER A 107 3.57 8.71 -0.52
C SER A 107 3.95 8.61 0.95
N PRO A 108 5.17 9.02 1.34
CA PRO A 108 5.46 9.26 2.74
C PRO A 108 4.67 10.48 3.24
N TYR A 109 4.31 10.46 4.51
CA TYR A 109 3.81 11.62 5.22
C TYR A 109 4.38 11.65 6.64
N ALA A 110 4.54 12.84 7.19
CA ALA A 110 4.98 13.03 8.56
C ALA A 110 3.94 13.88 9.29
N VAL A 111 3.08 13.23 10.07
CA VAL A 111 2.23 13.89 11.05
C VAL A 111 2.57 13.22 12.37
N ASP A 112 3.41 13.88 13.16
CA ASP A 112 4.04 13.41 14.40
C ASP A 112 5.06 12.26 14.24
N ASP A 113 4.77 11.25 13.40
CA ASP A 113 5.67 10.15 13.01
C ASP A 113 5.70 9.93 11.48
N LEU A 114 6.70 9.22 10.97
CA LEU A 114 6.80 8.85 9.56
C LEU A 114 5.79 7.74 9.22
N GLY A 115 4.79 8.08 8.42
CA GLY A 115 3.83 7.15 7.84
C GLY A 115 3.94 7.05 6.32
N PHE A 116 3.27 6.05 5.76
CA PHE A 116 3.22 5.81 4.33
C PHE A 116 1.81 5.48 3.88
N THR A 117 1.38 6.16 2.81
CA THR A 117 0.20 5.77 2.04
C THR A 117 0.65 5.07 0.78
N ILE A 118 0.13 3.86 0.56
CA ILE A 118 0.33 3.08 -0.65
C ILE A 118 -1.00 3.03 -1.39
N VAL A 119 -1.00 3.38 -2.66
CA VAL A 119 -2.15 3.21 -3.56
C VAL A 119 -1.71 2.37 -4.74
N ALA A 120 -2.34 1.21 -4.91
CA ALA A 120 -2.14 0.34 -6.06
C ALA A 120 -3.37 0.34 -6.97
N ASP A 121 -3.25 -0.08 -8.22
CA ASP A 121 -4.43 -0.28 -9.06
C ASP A 121 -5.28 -1.43 -8.54
N GLY A 122 -4.64 -2.53 -8.12
CA GLY A 122 -5.33 -3.70 -7.60
C GLY A 122 -4.47 -4.54 -6.67
N VAL A 123 -5.00 -5.71 -6.32
CA VAL A 123 -4.32 -6.70 -5.50
C VAL A 123 -4.68 -8.11 -5.97
N GLU A 124 -3.70 -9.00 -5.93
CA GLU A 124 -3.86 -10.43 -6.23
C GLU A 124 -3.42 -11.27 -5.04
N VAL A 125 -4.16 -12.35 -4.79
CA VAL A 125 -3.76 -13.38 -3.82
C VAL A 125 -2.62 -14.19 -4.42
N VAL A 126 -1.49 -14.22 -3.72
CA VAL A 126 -0.39 -15.11 -4.06
C VAL A 126 -0.75 -16.47 -3.50
N ALA A 127 -1.13 -17.39 -4.38
CA ALA A 127 -1.33 -18.79 -4.00
C ALA A 127 -0.10 -19.28 -3.23
N ALA A 128 -0.30 -20.02 -2.14
CA ALA A 128 0.76 -20.67 -1.39
C ALA A 128 1.47 -21.69 -2.30
N GLY A 129 2.38 -21.20 -3.14
CA GLY A 129 3.31 -22.03 -3.87
C GLY A 129 4.21 -22.68 -2.85
N VAL A 130 4.18 -24.01 -2.81
CA VAL A 130 5.18 -24.87 -2.18
C VAL A 130 6.51 -24.16 -2.23
N SER A 131 7.05 -23.85 -1.05
CA SER A 131 8.44 -23.47 -0.92
C SER A 131 9.27 -24.61 -1.52
N ALA A 132 9.56 -24.52 -2.83
CA ALA A 132 10.59 -25.34 -3.44
C ALA A 132 11.87 -24.98 -2.69
N GLY A 133 12.27 -25.89 -1.80
CA GLY A 133 13.31 -25.67 -0.81
C GLY A 133 14.56 -25.08 -1.45
N ARG A 134 14.91 -23.86 -1.04
CA ARG A 134 16.29 -23.38 -1.12
C ARG A 134 16.94 -23.56 0.24
N HIS A 135 17.12 -24.83 0.58
CA HIS A 135 18.23 -25.29 1.42
C HIS A 135 18.79 -26.54 0.71
N ALA A 136 19.40 -26.33 -0.45
CA ALA A 136 20.42 -27.26 -0.92
C ALA A 136 21.70 -26.85 -0.17
N ASN A 137 22.11 -27.71 0.77
CA ASN A 137 23.48 -27.73 1.25
C ASN A 137 24.41 -27.98 0.06
N GLU A 138 25.41 -27.13 -0.10
CA GLU A 138 26.74 -27.54 -0.52
C GLU A 138 27.77 -26.63 0.17
#